data_AF-A0A9X1M0N6-F1
#
_entry.id   AF-A0A9X1M0N6-F1
#
_cell.length_a   1.000
_cell.length_b   1.000
_cell.length_c   1.000
_cell.angle_alpha   90.00
_cell.angle_beta   90.00
_cell.angle_gamma   90.00
#
_symmetry.space_group_name_H-M   'P 1'
#
loop_
_entity.id
_entity.type
_entity.pdbx_description
1 polymer ?
#
loop_
_entity_poly.entity_id
_entity_poly.type
_entity_poly.pdbx_seq_one_letter_code
_entity_poly.pdbx_strand_id
1 'polypeptide(L)'
;MGEENLPAEKSRIALGNLALIKGWFVATALWLGAVTVVYLLTSLDPFAARSEQASDINALGFWLMLMIWGGAGALLLGGPLAVVLGLLLRPVRRQWIHVAVFFAAPAAILWPWSEFSTDLPVLAFILSVGAAAALGRFSVRGDVEVVCAGRPARHRR
;
A
#
# COMPACT_ATOMS: atom_id res chain seq x y z
N MET A 1 -19.17 -42.86 28.32
CA MET A 1 -18.84 -42.46 26.94
C MET A 1 -19.58 -41.18 26.65
N GLY A 2 -18.95 -40.03 26.89
CA GLY A 2 -19.50 -38.72 26.59
C GLY A 2 -18.39 -37.91 25.96
N GLU A 3 -18.32 -37.93 24.63
CA GLU A 3 -17.40 -37.08 23.89
C GLU A 3 -17.95 -35.65 23.95
N GLU A 4 -17.45 -34.94 24.94
CA GLU A 4 -17.58 -33.52 25.13
C GLU A 4 -17.07 -32.78 23.88
N ASN A 5 -18.03 -32.30 23.09
CA ASN A 5 -17.84 -31.41 21.95
C ASN A 5 -17.08 -30.15 22.38
N LEU A 6 -15.75 -30.19 22.29
CA LEU A 6 -14.91 -29.01 22.42
C LEU A 6 -15.25 -28.06 21.26
N PRO A 7 -15.69 -26.82 21.53
CA PRO A 7 -16.01 -25.87 20.47
C PRO A 7 -14.73 -25.60 19.67
N ALA A 8 -14.80 -25.88 18.37
CA ALA A 8 -13.71 -25.66 17.41
C ALA A 8 -13.06 -24.30 17.66
N GLU A 9 -11.81 -24.34 18.14
CA GLU A 9 -10.99 -23.20 18.49
C GLU A 9 -10.91 -22.25 17.29
N LYS A 10 -11.56 -21.08 17.42
CA LYS A 10 -11.69 -20.11 16.33
C LYS A 10 -10.35 -19.41 16.13
N SER A 11 -9.46 -20.02 15.34
CA SER A 11 -8.22 -19.40 14.88
C SER A 11 -8.55 -18.07 14.21
N ARG A 12 -8.22 -16.96 14.88
CA ARG A 12 -8.31 -15.63 14.28
C ARG A 12 -6.98 -15.35 13.63
N ILE A 13 -6.98 -15.39 12.30
CA ILE A 13 -5.93 -14.80 11.47
C ILE A 13 -6.08 -13.28 11.64
N ALA A 14 -5.50 -12.74 12.71
CA ALA A 14 -5.41 -11.31 12.92
C ALA A 14 -4.11 -10.84 12.27
N LEU A 15 -4.22 -10.02 11.23
CA LEU A 15 -3.07 -9.33 10.69
C LEU A 15 -2.52 -8.43 11.81
N GLY A 16 -1.33 -8.73 12.33
CA GLY A 16 -0.70 -7.92 13.38
C GLY A 16 -0.52 -6.48 12.91
N ASN A 17 -0.62 -5.52 13.83
CA ASN A 17 -0.41 -4.09 13.50
C ASN A 17 0.95 -3.85 12.82
N LEU A 18 1.97 -4.66 13.16
CA LEU A 18 3.31 -4.63 12.54
C LEU A 18 3.29 -4.99 11.05
N ALA A 19 2.50 -6.00 10.66
CA ALA A 19 2.33 -6.39 9.27
C ALA A 19 1.72 -5.24 8.44
N LEU A 20 0.75 -4.51 9.02
CA LEU A 20 0.13 -3.37 8.36
C LEU A 20 1.12 -2.21 8.16
N ILE A 21 1.92 -1.89 9.19
CA ILE A 21 2.96 -0.87 9.11
C ILE A 21 4.03 -1.24 8.08
N LYS A 22 4.48 -2.49 8.07
CA LYS A 22 5.47 -3.00 7.10
C LYS A 22 4.94 -2.89 5.67
N GLY A 23 3.70 -3.31 5.42
CA GLY A 23 3.07 -3.21 4.10
C GLY A 23 2.92 -1.77 3.63
N TRP A 24 2.59 -0.85 4.53
CA TRP A 24 2.50 0.58 4.23
C TRP A 24 3.87 1.20 3.89
N PHE A 25 4.92 0.87 4.66
CA PHE A 25 6.28 1.29 4.32
C PHE A 25 6.73 0.76 2.96
N VAL A 26 6.47 -0.53 2.68
CA VAL A 26 6.80 -1.14 1.39
C VAL A 26 6.05 -0.45 0.25
N ALA A 27 4.74 -0.22 0.39
CA ALA A 27 3.96 0.50 -0.63
C ALA A 27 4.52 1.90 -0.90
N THR A 28 4.81 2.66 0.15
CA THR A 28 5.31 4.03 0.06
C THR A 28 6.70 4.07 -0.59
N ALA A 29 7.62 3.21 -0.14
CA ALA A 29 8.96 3.13 -0.71
C ALA A 29 8.92 2.68 -2.17
N LEU A 30 8.06 1.72 -2.52
CA LEU A 30 7.93 1.21 -3.88
C LEU A 30 7.35 2.26 -4.82
N TRP A 31 6.38 3.06 -4.37
CA TRP A 31 5.83 4.16 -5.15
C TRP A 31 6.84 5.29 -5.36
N LEU A 32 7.49 5.77 -4.29
CA LEU A 32 8.51 6.82 -4.40
C LEU A 32 9.71 6.36 -5.24
N GLY A 33 10.10 5.09 -5.10
CA GLY A 33 11.12 4.46 -5.93
C GLY A 33 10.71 4.45 -7.40
N ALA A 34 9.47 4.04 -7.72
CA ALA A 34 8.97 4.05 -9.09
C ALA A 34 8.95 5.46 -9.70
N VAL A 35 8.47 6.47 -8.97
CA VAL A 35 8.49 7.88 -9.40
C VAL A 35 9.93 8.35 -9.66
N THR A 36 10.88 7.94 -8.80
CA THR A 36 12.30 8.26 -8.98
C THR A 36 12.90 7.59 -10.22
N VAL A 37 12.57 6.32 -10.47
CA VAL A 37 13.01 5.61 -11.68
C VAL A 37 12.45 6.30 -12.93
N VAL A 38 11.17 6.67 -12.94
CA VAL A 38 10.57 7.40 -14.06
C VAL A 38 11.30 8.72 -14.30
N TYR A 39 11.54 9.51 -13.25
CA TYR A 39 12.30 10.76 -13.35
C TYR A 39 13.72 10.55 -13.91
N LEU A 40 14.45 9.53 -13.44
CA LEU A 40 15.78 9.23 -13.95
C LEU A 40 15.74 8.82 -15.43
N LEU A 41 14.77 7.99 -15.82
CA LEU A 41 14.62 7.58 -17.22
C LEU A 41 14.31 8.77 -18.14
N THR A 42 13.46 9.71 -17.70
CA THR A 42 13.15 10.90 -18.49
C THR A 42 14.31 11.90 -18.52
N SER A 43 15.10 11.99 -17.46
CA SER A 43 16.23 12.94 -17.36
C SER A 43 17.49 12.46 -18.07
N LEU A 44 17.64 11.13 -18.25
CA LEU A 44 18.80 10.52 -18.90
C LEU A 44 18.59 10.26 -20.39
N ASP A 45 17.40 10.56 -20.94
CA ASP A 45 17.10 10.31 -22.35
C ASP A 45 17.93 11.27 -23.26
N PRO A 46 18.89 10.74 -24.05
CA PRO A 46 19.73 11.56 -24.92
C PRO A 46 18.94 12.23 -26.06
N PHE A 47 17.71 11.78 -26.35
CA PHE A 47 16.83 12.46 -27.31
C PHE A 47 16.11 13.66 -26.69
N ALA A 48 15.78 13.63 -25.40
CA ALA A 48 15.17 14.75 -24.67
C ALA A 48 16.18 15.88 -24.41
N ALA A 49 17.45 15.53 -24.12
CA ALA A 49 18.55 16.46 -23.86
C ALA A 49 18.89 17.42 -25.02
N ARG A 50 18.40 17.16 -26.24
CA ARG A 50 18.57 18.05 -27.39
C ARG A 50 17.53 19.17 -27.47
N SER A 51 16.45 19.10 -26.69
CA SER A 51 15.27 19.93 -26.92
C SER A 51 15.07 21.09 -25.95
N GLU A 52 15.38 21.02 -24.65
CA GLU A 52 15.17 22.17 -23.76
C GLU A 52 16.07 22.16 -22.51
N GLN A 53 16.74 23.27 -22.23
CA GLN A 53 17.42 23.52 -20.95
C GLN A 53 16.47 24.08 -19.87
N ALA A 54 15.28 24.55 -20.28
CA ALA A 54 14.24 25.10 -19.40
C ALA A 54 13.34 24.00 -18.79
N SER A 55 13.27 22.82 -19.41
CA SER A 55 12.47 21.68 -18.93
C SER A 55 13.06 21.00 -17.69
N ASP A 56 14.38 21.06 -17.49
CA ASP A 56 15.06 20.32 -16.41
C ASP A 56 14.77 20.89 -15.01
N ILE A 57 14.71 22.22 -14.87
CA ILE A 57 14.37 22.86 -13.58
C ILE A 57 12.91 22.55 -13.19
N ASN A 58 12.01 22.51 -14.18
CA ASN A 58 10.61 22.15 -13.96
C ASN A 58 10.43 20.67 -13.62
N ALA A 59 11.17 19.77 -14.27
CA ALA A 59 11.12 18.33 -14.00
C ALA A 59 11.65 17.99 -12.59
N LEU A 60 12.78 18.58 -12.19
CA LEU A 60 13.33 18.41 -10.84
C LEU A 60 12.39 18.99 -9.78
N GLY A 61 11.85 20.19 -10.01
CA GLY A 61 10.87 20.82 -9.12
C GLY A 61 9.60 19.99 -8.95
N PHE A 62 9.07 19.43 -10.05
CA PHE A 62 7.92 18.53 -10.02
C PHE A 62 8.22 17.22 -9.29
N TRP A 63 9.40 16.62 -9.52
CA TRP A 63 9.83 15.43 -8.77
C TRP A 63 9.96 15.70 -7.28
N LEU A 64 10.60 16.80 -6.88
CA LEU A 64 10.70 17.22 -5.47
C LEU A 64 9.32 17.43 -4.85
N MET A 65 8.41 18.09 -5.58
CA MET A 65 7.03 18.29 -5.15
C MET A 65 6.33 16.94 -4.92
N LEU A 66 6.46 15.98 -5.83
CA LEU A 66 5.88 14.64 -5.67
C LEU A 66 6.49 13.87 -4.49
N MET A 67 7.80 13.99 -4.26
CA MET A 67 8.46 13.34 -3.12
C MET A 67 7.94 13.88 -1.79
N ILE A 68 7.87 15.21 -1.66
CA ILE A 68 7.46 15.87 -0.41
C ILE A 68 5.96 15.69 -0.18
N TRP A 69 5.13 16.10 -1.14
CA TRP A 69 3.68 16.07 -0.99
C TRP A 69 3.11 14.65 -1.10
N GLY A 70 3.65 13.83 -2.00
CA GLY A 70 3.25 12.42 -2.11
C GLY A 70 3.68 11.62 -0.89
N GLY A 71 4.90 11.84 -0.37
CA GLY A 71 5.36 11.24 0.88
C GLY A 71 4.51 11.67 2.09
N ALA A 72 4.25 12.97 2.23
CA ALA A 72 3.38 13.49 3.28
C ALA A 72 1.94 12.96 3.17
N GLY A 73 1.38 12.89 1.96
CA GLY A 73 0.06 12.29 1.71
C GLY A 73 0.03 10.80 2.05
N ALA A 74 1.06 10.04 1.72
CA ALA A 74 1.16 8.63 2.07
C ALA A 74 1.21 8.42 3.60
N LEU A 75 1.87 9.32 4.34
CA LEU A 75 1.90 9.34 5.81
C LEU A 75 0.55 9.71 6.42
N LEU A 76 -0.02 10.83 5.99
CA LEU A 76 -1.19 11.44 6.62
C LEU A 76 -2.51 10.76 6.21
N LEU A 77 -2.61 10.30 4.96
CA LEU A 77 -3.82 9.69 4.42
C LEU A 77 -3.64 8.18 4.22
N GLY A 78 -2.49 7.75 3.69
CA GLY A 78 -2.24 6.35 3.38
C GLY A 78 -2.20 5.45 4.62
N GLY A 79 -1.59 5.91 5.71
CA GLY A 79 -1.53 5.19 6.98
C GLY A 79 -2.92 4.94 7.59
N PRO A 80 -3.72 5.98 7.87
CA PRO A 80 -5.09 5.82 8.36
C PRO A 80 -5.97 5.00 7.42
N LEU A 81 -5.85 5.21 6.10
CA LEU A 81 -6.58 4.42 5.11
C LEU A 81 -6.25 2.93 5.19
N ALA A 82 -4.96 2.58 5.30
CA ALA A 82 -4.53 1.20 5.47
C ALA A 82 -5.11 0.56 6.73
N VAL A 83 -5.16 1.30 7.84
CA VAL A 83 -5.78 0.83 9.10
C VAL A 83 -7.28 0.59 8.90
N VAL A 84 -8.01 1.56 8.33
CA VAL A 84 -9.46 1.44 8.10
C VAL A 84 -9.77 0.25 7.20
N LEU A 85 -9.06 0.10 6.08
CA LEU A 85 -9.20 -1.06 5.20
C LEU A 85 -8.84 -2.37 5.91
N GLY A 86 -7.77 -2.37 6.70
CA GLY A 86 -7.34 -3.53 7.48
C GLY A 86 -8.42 -3.99 8.48
N LEU A 87 -9.08 -3.05 9.16
CA LEU A 87 -10.20 -3.32 10.07
C LEU A 87 -11.43 -3.84 9.33
N LEU A 88 -11.80 -3.19 8.22
CA LEU A 88 -12.98 -3.54 7.43
C LEU A 88 -12.85 -4.92 6.78
N LEU A 89 -11.64 -5.32 6.40
CA LEU A 89 -11.35 -6.59 5.75
C LEU A 89 -10.99 -7.72 6.73
N ARG A 90 -11.01 -7.49 8.05
CA ARG A 90 -10.85 -8.55 9.08
C ARG A 90 -11.75 -9.78 8.88
N PRO A 91 -13.05 -9.66 8.48
CA PRO A 91 -13.88 -10.84 8.26
C PRO A 91 -13.57 -11.57 6.94
N VAL A 92 -12.79 -10.97 6.04
CA VAL A 92 -12.55 -11.49 4.70
C VAL A 92 -11.36 -12.47 4.70
N ARG A 93 -11.65 -13.77 4.57
CA ARG A 93 -10.63 -14.84 4.50
C ARG A 93 -9.85 -14.89 3.18
N ARG A 94 -10.39 -14.32 2.09
CA ARG A 94 -9.76 -14.37 0.76
C ARG A 94 -8.73 -13.27 0.61
N GLN A 95 -7.44 -13.61 0.66
CA GLN A 95 -6.32 -12.67 0.59
C GLN A 95 -6.30 -11.82 -0.69
N TRP A 96 -6.72 -12.39 -1.82
CA TRP A 96 -6.84 -11.65 -3.09
C TRP A 96 -7.79 -10.45 -3.03
N ILE A 97 -8.85 -10.53 -2.22
CA ILE A 97 -9.77 -9.39 -2.02
C ILE A 97 -9.06 -8.24 -1.32
N HIS A 98 -8.12 -8.53 -0.42
CA HIS A 98 -7.33 -7.48 0.22
C HIS A 98 -6.46 -6.76 -0.81
N VAL A 99 -5.80 -7.49 -1.71
CA VAL A 99 -5.00 -6.88 -2.77
C VAL A 99 -5.86 -6.00 -3.67
N ALA A 100 -7.03 -6.50 -4.10
CA ALA A 100 -7.96 -5.76 -4.94
C ALA A 100 -8.49 -4.48 -4.27
N VAL A 101 -8.82 -4.54 -2.98
CA VAL A 101 -9.33 -3.37 -2.23
C VAL A 101 -8.23 -2.35 -1.96
N PHE A 102 -7.00 -2.81 -1.64
CA PHE A 102 -5.85 -1.92 -1.50
C PHE A 102 -5.43 -1.28 -2.83
N PHE A 103 -5.75 -1.88 -3.97
CA PHE A 103 -5.63 -1.24 -5.28
C PHE A 103 -6.74 -0.21 -5.54
N ALA A 104 -8.00 -0.64 -5.37
CA ALA A 104 -9.16 0.13 -5.78
C ALA A 104 -9.42 1.34 -4.88
N ALA A 105 -9.20 1.23 -3.56
CA ALA A 105 -9.54 2.32 -2.64
C ALA A 105 -8.69 3.58 -2.85
N PRO A 106 -7.34 3.51 -2.93
CA PRO A 106 -6.53 4.68 -3.26
C PRO A 106 -6.86 5.25 -4.64
N ALA A 107 -7.05 4.38 -5.64
CA ALA A 107 -7.40 4.81 -6.99
C ALA A 107 -8.74 5.55 -7.03
N ALA A 108 -9.77 5.02 -6.35
CA ALA A 108 -11.09 5.64 -6.25
C ALA A 108 -11.11 6.93 -5.44
N ILE A 109 -10.20 7.09 -4.46
CA ILE A 109 -10.06 8.33 -3.69
C ILE A 109 -9.40 9.42 -4.54
N LEU A 110 -8.42 9.06 -5.37
CA LEU A 110 -7.68 10.01 -6.20
C LEU A 110 -8.40 10.40 -7.49
N TRP A 111 -9.25 9.53 -8.03
CA TRP A 111 -9.96 9.76 -9.30
C TRP A 111 -10.85 11.03 -9.33
N PRO A 112 -11.60 11.38 -8.26
CA PRO A 112 -12.33 12.63 -8.23
C PRO A 112 -11.43 13.87 -8.18
N TRP A 113 -10.23 13.74 -7.60
CA TRP A 113 -9.27 14.85 -7.53
C TRP A 113 -8.67 15.20 -8.89
N SER A 114 -8.71 14.26 -9.84
CA SER A 114 -8.36 14.50 -11.23
C SER A 114 -9.55 14.92 -12.09
N GLU A 115 -10.65 15.38 -11.48
CA GLU A 115 -11.89 15.76 -12.19
C GLU A 115 -12.44 14.63 -13.08
N PHE A 116 -12.22 13.38 -12.66
CA PHE A 116 -12.56 12.19 -13.45
C PHE A 116 -11.86 12.12 -14.82
N SER A 117 -10.71 12.78 -14.97
CA SER A 117 -9.89 12.73 -16.19
C SER A 117 -9.58 11.28 -16.59
N THR A 118 -9.77 11.02 -17.88
CA THR A 118 -9.39 9.77 -18.54
C THR A 118 -8.07 9.89 -19.29
N ASP A 119 -7.32 10.96 -19.04
CA ASP A 119 -6.03 11.18 -19.69
C ASP A 119 -5.05 10.10 -19.26
N LEU A 120 -4.39 9.49 -20.24
CA LEU A 120 -3.51 8.35 -20.01
C LEU A 120 -2.39 8.63 -18.98
N PRO A 121 -1.74 9.80 -18.94
CA PRO A 121 -0.74 10.12 -17.92
C PRO A 121 -1.34 10.22 -16.51
N VAL A 122 -2.53 10.80 -16.38
CA VAL A 122 -3.23 10.98 -15.10
C VAL A 122 -3.73 9.64 -14.59
N LEU A 123 -4.30 8.81 -15.46
CA LEU A 123 -4.67 7.44 -15.18
C LEU A 123 -3.46 6.61 -14.74
N ALA A 124 -2.35 6.68 -15.47
CA ALA A 124 -1.14 5.96 -15.12
C ALA A 124 -0.64 6.35 -13.73
N PHE A 125 -0.68 7.63 -13.39
CA PHE A 125 -0.34 8.12 -12.06
C PHE A 125 -1.27 7.52 -10.98
N ILE A 126 -2.58 7.63 -11.13
CA ILE A 126 -3.57 7.10 -10.16
C ILE A 126 -3.42 5.59 -9.99
N LEU A 127 -3.29 4.86 -11.11
CA LEU A 127 -3.12 3.42 -11.11
C LEU A 127 -1.78 3.00 -10.49
N SER A 128 -0.72 3.80 -10.63
CA SER A 128 0.58 3.51 -9.99
C SER A 128 0.49 3.54 -8.47
N VAL A 129 -0.30 4.47 -7.90
CA VAL A 129 -0.54 4.55 -6.45
C VAL A 129 -1.30 3.32 -5.97
N GLY A 130 -2.38 2.95 -6.66
CA GLY A 130 -3.14 1.75 -6.36
C GLY A 130 -2.29 0.48 -6.48
N ALA A 131 -1.48 0.37 -7.54
CA ALA A 131 -0.59 -0.77 -7.76
C ALA A 131 0.44 -0.90 -6.63
N ALA A 132 1.05 0.20 -6.20
CA ALA A 132 1.99 0.19 -5.09
C ALA A 132 1.32 -0.25 -3.77
N ALA A 133 0.09 0.21 -3.50
CA ALA A 133 -0.67 -0.20 -2.32
C ALA A 133 -1.03 -1.70 -2.35
N ALA A 134 -1.45 -2.22 -3.51
CA ALA A 134 -1.67 -3.65 -3.71
C ALA A 134 -0.41 -4.49 -3.51
N LEU A 135 0.73 -4.03 -4.05
CA LEU A 135 2.02 -4.69 -3.89
C LEU A 135 2.50 -4.66 -2.44
N GLY A 136 2.29 -3.55 -1.73
CA GLY A 136 2.55 -3.47 -0.28
C GLY A 136 1.70 -4.47 0.50
N ARG A 137 0.41 -4.62 0.16
CA ARG A 137 -0.45 -5.63 0.78
C ARG A 137 -0.01 -7.06 0.46
N PHE A 138 0.43 -7.29 -0.77
CA PHE A 138 0.93 -8.59 -1.23
C PHE A 138 2.26 -8.97 -0.58
N SER A 139 3.16 -8.01 -0.31
CA SER A 139 4.45 -8.25 0.35
C SER A 139 4.28 -8.88 1.74
N VAL A 140 3.22 -8.52 2.45
CA VAL A 140 2.93 -8.98 3.82
C VAL A 140 2.12 -10.28 3.83
N ARG A 141 1.93 -10.93 2.67
CA ARG A 141 1.08 -12.12 2.58
C ARG A 141 1.53 -13.30 3.43
N GLY A 142 2.84 -13.36 3.75
CA GLY A 142 3.47 -14.41 4.55
C GLY A 142 3.58 -14.14 6.05
N ASP A 143 3.36 -12.90 6.51
CA ASP A 143 3.51 -12.51 7.93
C ASP A 143 2.24 -12.83 8.74
N VAL A 144 1.68 -14.02 8.54
CA VAL A 144 0.49 -14.49 9.26
C VAL A 144 0.91 -15.09 10.59
N GLU A 145 0.89 -14.27 11.65
CA GLU A 145 1.00 -14.79 13.02
C GLU A 145 -0.28 -15.59 13.34
N VAL A 146 -0.13 -16.91 13.47
CA VAL A 146 -1.16 -17.77 14.06
C VAL A 146 -1.11 -17.56 15.56
N VAL A 147 -1.89 -16.61 16.06
CA VAL A 147 -2.10 -16.46 17.51
C VAL A 147 -3.01 -17.59 17.98
N CYS A 148 -2.41 -18.66 18.51
CA CYS A 148 -3.13 -19.67 19.28
C CYS A 148 -3.56 -19.02 20.61
N ALA A 149 -4.87 -18.83 20.78
CA ALA A 149 -5.43 -18.32 22.02
C ALA A 149 -5.53 -19.46 23.04
N GLY A 150 -4.42 -19.80 23.72
CA GLY A 150 -4.49 -20.89 24.69
C GLY A 150 -3.24 -21.24 25.50
N ARG A 151 -2.78 -20.33 26.38
CA ARG A 151 -2.47 -20.58 27.82
C ARG A 151 -1.53 -19.48 28.37
N PRO A 152 -1.90 -18.74 29.41
CA PRO A 152 -0.89 -18.17 30.30
C PRO A 152 -0.14 -19.35 30.95
N ALA A 153 1.18 -19.40 30.78
CA ALA A 153 2.05 -20.32 31.49
C ALA A 153 1.89 -20.06 32.99
N ARG A 154 1.04 -20.85 33.64
CA ARG A 154 0.88 -20.87 35.09
C ARG A 154 2.13 -21.55 35.64
N HIS A 155 3.16 -20.77 35.95
CA HIS A 155 4.25 -21.22 36.79
C HIS A 155 3.64 -21.62 38.15
N ARG A 156 3.44 -22.92 38.34
CA ARG A 156 3.19 -23.51 39.66
C ARG A 156 4.55 -23.78 40.29
N ARG A 157 4.80 -22.99 41.34
CA ARG A 157 5.72 -23.20 42.48
C ARG A 157 7.21 -23.29 42.16
#